data_AF-A0A9D0ZAQ8-F1
#
_entry.id   AF-A0A9D0ZAQ8-F1
#
_cell.length_a   1.000
_cell.length_b   1.000
_cell.length_c   1.000
_cell.angle_alpha   90.00
_cell.angle_beta   90.00
_cell.angle_gamma   90.00
#
_symmetry.space_group_name_H-M   'P 1'
#
loop_
_entity.id
_entity.type
_entity.pdbx_description
1 polymer ?
#
loop_
_entity_poly.entity_id
_entity_poly.type
_entity_poly.pdbx_seq_one_letter_code
_entity_poly.pdbx_strand_id
1 'polypeptide(L)'
;MQAVSLAFWGYFGACAVAGARRRPGRAGRMLCALLALSMAVTCACVIQSGQSLVHTLLPLHLCSLCALLAAAFYLHPTRGVYHFLWYLGMPGAALALLFPSVLQVPWQAPLEAAFFSTHALIVLSPLWHAAGGTLPAPAAAPRALAQCNLFAAFVYAVDRLLGINYLFLLAAPPGTPLAFFESLGRIPYLLSLEAAAALCVGAMALAARGLARRPGTWYNPLARDSDPSGNAVR
;
A
#
# COMPACT_ATOMS: atom_id res chain seq x y z
N MET A 1 14.65 -13.96 10.76
CA MET A 1 14.78 -13.10 9.57
C MET A 1 13.93 -11.83 9.65
N GLN A 2 12.68 -11.89 10.15
CA GLN A 2 11.76 -10.74 10.22
C GLN A 2 12.33 -9.52 10.98
N ALA A 3 12.84 -9.69 12.21
CA ALA A 3 13.39 -8.58 12.99
C ALA A 3 14.61 -7.90 12.33
N VAL A 4 15.47 -8.69 11.68
CA VAL A 4 16.64 -8.19 10.93
C VAL A 4 16.19 -7.40 9.70
N SER A 5 15.15 -7.89 8.99
CA SER A 5 14.58 -7.21 7.83
C SER A 5 13.90 -5.89 8.22
N LEU A 6 13.12 -5.88 9.31
CA LEU A 6 12.48 -4.68 9.84
C LEU A 6 13.50 -3.64 10.32
N ALA A 7 14.57 -4.07 10.98
CA ALA A 7 15.66 -3.17 11.39
C ALA A 7 16.40 -2.58 10.17
N PHE A 8 16.69 -3.41 9.17
CA PHE A 8 17.32 -2.97 7.92
C PHE A 8 16.45 -1.94 7.19
N TRP A 9 15.16 -2.23 7.02
CA TRP A 9 14.21 -1.34 6.36
C TRP A 9 13.89 -0.09 7.17
N GLY A 10 13.91 -0.16 8.51
CA GLY A 10 13.80 0.99 9.40
C GLY A 10 14.99 1.95 9.25
N TYR A 11 16.21 1.42 9.27
CA TYR A 11 17.43 2.20 9.04
C TYR A 11 17.46 2.78 7.62
N PHE A 12 17.20 1.95 6.62
CA PHE A 12 17.17 2.38 5.22
C PHE A 12 16.09 3.43 4.97
N GLY A 13 14.92 3.29 5.59
CA GLY A 13 13.85 4.29 5.57
C GLY A 13 14.29 5.63 6.14
N ALA A 14 15.01 5.65 7.25
CA ALA A 14 15.56 6.87 7.83
C ALA A 14 16.59 7.54 6.90
N CYS A 15 17.50 6.75 6.30
CA CYS A 15 18.48 7.24 5.33
C CYS A 15 17.82 7.75 4.05
N ALA A 16 16.79 7.06 3.56
CA ALA A 16 15.99 7.45 2.42
C ALA A 16 15.34 8.81 2.69
N VAL A 17 14.60 8.95 3.79
CA VAL A 17 13.99 10.23 4.21
C VAL A 17 15.00 11.36 4.34
N ALA A 18 16.20 11.09 4.87
CA ALA A 18 17.27 12.10 4.95
C ALA A 18 17.82 12.49 3.56
N GLY A 19 18.01 11.50 2.67
CA GLY A 19 18.46 11.71 1.29
C GLY A 19 17.42 12.43 0.42
N ALA A 20 16.14 12.25 0.70
CA ALA A 20 15.00 12.92 0.08
C ALA A 20 15.15 14.44 0.07
N ARG A 21 15.54 14.97 1.24
CA ARG A 21 15.69 16.41 1.46
C ARG A 21 16.84 17.00 0.66
N ARG A 22 17.82 16.19 0.26
CA ARG A 22 19.02 16.65 -0.47
C ARG A 22 18.91 16.46 -1.98
N ARG A 23 18.37 15.32 -2.45
CA ARG A 23 18.31 14.96 -3.89
C ARG A 23 17.05 14.14 -4.23
N PRO A 24 15.85 14.77 -4.23
CA PRO A 24 14.58 14.05 -4.30
C PRO A 24 14.44 13.17 -5.56
N GLY A 25 14.85 13.65 -6.74
CA GLY A 25 14.72 12.90 -7.99
C GLY A 25 15.62 11.66 -8.10
N ARG A 26 16.86 11.70 -7.56
CA ARG A 26 17.75 10.53 -7.59
C ARG A 26 17.26 9.45 -6.64
N ALA A 27 16.83 9.86 -5.45
CA ALA A 27 16.38 8.92 -4.45
C ALA A 27 15.01 8.31 -4.79
N GLY A 28 14.09 9.07 -5.41
CA GLY A 28 12.85 8.53 -5.97
C GLY A 28 13.11 7.44 -7.02
N ARG A 29 14.03 7.67 -7.97
CA ARG A 29 14.43 6.63 -8.94
C ARG A 29 15.04 5.39 -8.28
N MET A 30 15.85 5.57 -7.24
CA MET A 30 16.43 4.45 -6.49
C MET A 30 15.35 3.63 -5.78
N LEU A 31 14.39 4.27 -5.11
CA LEU A 31 13.28 3.59 -4.43
C LEU A 31 12.35 2.88 -5.42
N CYS A 32 12.06 3.51 -6.56
CA CYS A 32 11.34 2.88 -7.65
C CYS A 32 12.07 1.64 -8.19
N ALA A 33 13.39 1.73 -8.39
CA ALA A 33 14.19 0.60 -8.87
C ALA A 33 14.23 -0.55 -7.84
N LEU A 34 14.35 -0.24 -6.55
CA LEU A 34 14.31 -1.26 -5.48
C LEU A 34 12.94 -1.95 -5.42
N LEU A 35 11.86 -1.20 -5.56
CA LEU A 35 10.50 -1.76 -5.56
C LEU A 35 10.24 -2.62 -6.80
N ALA A 36 10.68 -2.16 -7.98
CA ALA A 36 10.60 -2.94 -9.20
C ALA A 36 11.42 -4.22 -9.11
N LEU A 37 12.62 -4.15 -8.51
CA LEU A 37 13.48 -5.31 -8.27
C LEU A 37 12.82 -6.31 -7.32
N SER A 38 12.22 -5.86 -6.20
CA SER A 38 11.55 -6.77 -5.28
C SER A 38 10.32 -7.43 -5.91
N MET A 39 9.57 -6.71 -6.74
CA MET A 39 8.49 -7.30 -7.54
C MET A 39 9.02 -8.33 -8.54
N ALA A 40 10.11 -8.05 -9.24
CA ALA A 40 10.73 -8.97 -10.19
C ALA A 40 11.25 -10.25 -9.52
N VAL A 41 11.89 -10.13 -8.36
CA VAL A 41 12.33 -11.30 -7.56
C VAL A 41 11.12 -12.13 -7.13
N THR A 42 10.04 -11.48 -6.67
CA THR A 42 8.81 -12.19 -6.29
C THR A 42 8.24 -12.99 -7.47
N CYS A 43 8.13 -12.37 -8.65
CA CYS A 43 7.69 -13.06 -9.87
C CYS A 43 8.62 -14.22 -10.24
N ALA A 44 9.94 -14.03 -10.20
CA ALA A 44 10.90 -15.08 -10.53
C ALA A 44 10.76 -16.28 -9.58
N CYS A 45 10.66 -16.06 -8.27
CA CYS A 45 10.50 -17.14 -7.28
C CYS A 45 9.19 -17.91 -7.45
N VAL A 46 8.08 -17.23 -7.79
CA VAL A 46 6.78 -17.88 -8.03
C VAL A 46 6.76 -18.66 -9.35
N ILE A 47 7.37 -18.13 -10.42
CA ILE A 47 7.49 -18.86 -11.70
C ILE A 47 8.35 -20.12 -11.49
N GLN A 48 9.48 -19.99 -10.81
CA GLN A 48 10.40 -21.11 -10.56
C GLN A 48 9.81 -22.17 -9.63
N SER A 49 8.85 -21.82 -8.78
CA SER A 49 8.13 -22.79 -7.94
C SER A 49 7.02 -23.54 -8.68
N GLY A 50 6.76 -23.20 -9.95
CA GLY A 50 5.69 -23.79 -10.75
C GLY A 50 4.29 -23.30 -10.37
N GLN A 51 4.19 -22.26 -9.53
CA GLN A 51 2.89 -21.70 -9.14
C GLN A 51 2.36 -20.70 -10.17
N SER A 52 1.04 -20.61 -10.26
CA SER A 52 0.40 -19.72 -11.23
C SER A 52 0.47 -18.26 -10.79
N LEU A 53 1.15 -17.43 -11.60
CA LEU A 53 1.17 -15.97 -11.44
C LEU A 53 -0.24 -15.36 -11.38
N VAL A 54 -1.18 -15.94 -12.13
CA VAL A 54 -2.58 -15.45 -12.23
C VAL A 54 -3.36 -15.70 -10.96
N HIS A 55 -2.95 -16.63 -10.10
CA HIS A 55 -3.57 -16.84 -8.79
C HIS A 55 -2.79 -16.15 -7.67
N THR A 56 -1.47 -15.96 -7.85
CA THR A 56 -0.59 -15.54 -6.75
C THR A 56 -0.18 -14.07 -6.80
N LEU A 57 -0.06 -13.46 -7.99
CA LEU A 57 0.66 -12.20 -8.18
C LEU A 57 -0.03 -11.16 -9.04
N LEU A 58 -1.22 -11.44 -9.57
CA LEU A 58 -1.95 -10.47 -10.37
C LEU A 58 -2.16 -9.18 -9.54
N PRO A 59 -2.07 -7.98 -10.16
CA PRO A 59 -2.28 -6.69 -9.48
C PRO A 59 -3.72 -6.47 -8.97
N LEU A 60 -4.49 -7.55 -8.81
CA LEU A 60 -5.79 -7.62 -8.16
C LEU A 60 -5.67 -7.77 -6.64
N HIS A 61 -4.51 -8.21 -6.14
CA HIS A 61 -4.17 -8.03 -4.72
C HIS A 61 -3.92 -6.55 -4.41
N LEU A 62 -4.48 -6.07 -3.29
CA LEU A 62 -4.33 -4.69 -2.87
C LEU A 62 -2.86 -4.30 -2.68
N CYS A 63 -2.02 -5.16 -2.10
CA CYS A 63 -0.59 -4.89 -1.93
C CYS A 63 0.14 -4.77 -3.28
N SER A 64 -0.22 -5.58 -4.28
CA SER A 64 0.37 -5.51 -5.63
C SER A 64 -0.04 -4.22 -6.33
N LEU A 65 -1.31 -3.80 -6.23
CA LEU A 65 -1.76 -2.49 -6.72
C LEU A 65 -1.00 -1.36 -6.02
N CYS A 66 -0.89 -1.42 -4.69
CA CYS A 66 -0.16 -0.44 -3.90
C CYS A 66 1.33 -0.38 -4.26
N ALA A 67 1.97 -1.51 -4.59
CA ALA A 67 3.35 -1.54 -5.06
C ALA A 67 3.49 -0.80 -6.40
N LEU A 68 2.59 -1.04 -7.36
CA LEU A 68 2.59 -0.32 -8.65
C LEU A 68 2.35 1.18 -8.46
N LEU A 69 1.37 1.54 -7.63
CA LEU A 69 1.07 2.93 -7.30
C LEU A 69 2.24 3.60 -6.59
N ALA A 70 2.91 2.92 -5.65
CA ALA A 70 4.09 3.43 -4.96
C ALA A 70 5.28 3.62 -5.92
N ALA A 71 5.50 2.69 -6.85
CA ALA A 71 6.54 2.80 -7.88
C ALA A 71 6.30 4.04 -8.77
N ALA A 72 5.07 4.20 -9.26
CA ALA A 72 4.68 5.39 -10.03
C ALA A 72 4.83 6.67 -9.20
N PHE A 73 4.43 6.63 -7.92
CA PHE A 73 4.50 7.75 -7.00
C PHE A 73 5.93 8.23 -6.72
N TYR A 74 6.90 7.31 -6.64
CA TYR A 74 8.31 7.67 -6.47
C TYR A 74 8.90 8.45 -7.64
N LEU A 75 8.33 8.31 -8.84
CA LEU A 75 8.76 9.03 -10.04
C LEU A 75 7.92 10.30 -10.25
N HIS A 76 6.61 10.16 -10.12
CA HIS A 76 5.62 11.20 -10.38
C HIS A 76 4.63 11.27 -9.21
N PRO A 77 5.00 11.99 -8.13
CA PRO A 77 4.15 12.07 -6.97
C PRO A 77 2.91 12.90 -7.29
N THR A 78 1.73 12.32 -7.12
CA THR A 78 0.44 13.00 -7.30
C THR A 78 -0.37 12.96 -6.01
N ARG A 79 -1.21 13.98 -5.80
CA ARG A 79 -2.05 14.09 -4.59
C ARG A 79 -3.02 12.92 -4.41
N GLY A 80 -3.58 12.42 -5.51
CA GLY A 80 -4.51 11.29 -5.48
C GLY A 80 -3.84 10.00 -5.01
N VAL A 81 -2.68 9.67 -5.59
CA VAL A 81 -1.91 8.47 -5.23
C VAL A 81 -1.35 8.59 -3.81
N TYR A 82 -0.88 9.78 -3.42
CA TYR A 82 -0.42 10.04 -2.06
C TYR A 82 -1.48 9.72 -1.01
N HIS A 83 -2.71 10.23 -1.17
CA HIS A 83 -3.79 9.96 -0.23
C HIS A 83 -4.19 8.48 -0.23
N PHE A 84 -4.27 7.84 -1.40
CA PHE A 84 -4.59 6.42 -1.48
C PHE A 84 -3.55 5.57 -0.74
N LEU A 85 -2.26 5.81 -1.00
CA LEU A 85 -1.16 5.14 -0.31
C LEU A 85 -1.14 5.46 1.19
N TRP A 86 -1.48 6.68 1.61
CA TRP A 86 -1.57 7.01 3.03
C TRP A 86 -2.70 6.25 3.74
N TYR A 87 -3.92 6.29 3.19
CA TYR A 87 -5.11 5.77 3.88
C TYR A 87 -5.30 4.27 3.77
N LEU A 88 -4.81 3.63 2.70
CA LEU A 88 -5.01 2.21 2.45
C LEU A 88 -3.69 1.46 2.28
N GLY A 89 -2.76 1.99 1.47
CA GLY A 89 -1.51 1.31 1.16
C GLY A 89 -0.61 1.11 2.38
N MET A 90 -0.35 2.17 3.14
CA MET A 90 0.50 2.17 4.33
C MET A 90 -0.05 1.25 5.43
N PRO A 91 -1.31 1.39 5.91
CA PRO A 91 -1.81 0.50 6.97
C PRO A 91 -1.89 -0.96 6.51
N GLY A 92 -2.30 -1.21 5.25
CA GLY A 92 -2.34 -2.57 4.71
C GLY A 92 -0.95 -3.22 4.64
N ALA A 93 0.04 -2.48 4.13
CA ALA A 93 1.41 -2.97 4.08
C ALA A 93 2.05 -3.12 5.47
N ALA A 94 1.72 -2.23 6.42
CA ALA A 94 2.17 -2.37 7.81
C ALA A 94 1.60 -3.64 8.47
N LEU A 95 0.31 -3.94 8.26
CA LEU A 95 -0.29 -5.19 8.73
C LEU A 95 0.38 -6.42 8.09
N ALA A 96 0.71 -6.38 6.80
CA ALA A 96 1.44 -7.46 6.13
C ALA A 96 2.87 -7.67 6.67
N LEU A 97 3.52 -6.61 7.16
CA LEU A 97 4.82 -6.71 7.84
C LEU A 97 4.69 -7.32 9.25
N LEU A 98 3.60 -7.00 9.97
CA LEU A 98 3.34 -7.51 11.32
C LEU A 98 2.82 -8.96 11.31
N PHE A 99 1.99 -9.29 10.32
CA PHE A 99 1.36 -10.60 10.15
C PHE A 99 1.68 -11.16 8.75
N PRO A 100 2.95 -11.51 8.49
CA PRO A 100 3.38 -11.91 7.16
C PRO A 100 2.79 -13.27 6.76
N SER A 101 2.24 -13.31 5.55
CA SER A 101 1.70 -14.51 4.90
C SER A 101 2.47 -14.78 3.61
N VAL A 102 3.73 -15.22 3.74
CA VAL A 102 4.60 -15.49 2.60
C VAL A 102 4.34 -16.89 2.07
N LEU A 103 4.17 -17.00 0.75
CA LEU A 103 4.04 -18.27 0.05
C LEU A 103 5.24 -19.18 0.35
N GLN A 104 4.99 -20.47 0.56
CA GLN A 104 6.04 -21.46 0.77
C GLN A 104 6.54 -21.96 -0.58
N VAL A 105 7.82 -21.68 -0.89
CA VAL A 105 8.46 -22.08 -2.15
C VAL A 105 9.90 -22.55 -1.89
N PRO A 106 10.53 -23.32 -2.80
CA PRO A 106 11.93 -23.72 -2.66
C PRO A 106 12.90 -22.52 -2.52
N TRP A 107 12.58 -21.40 -3.16
CA TRP A 107 13.33 -20.14 -3.10
C TRP A 107 12.85 -19.21 -1.98
N GLN A 108 12.70 -19.76 -0.76
CA GLN A 108 12.05 -19.09 0.36
C GLN A 108 12.77 -17.79 0.78
N ALA A 109 14.09 -17.85 0.96
CA ALA A 109 14.88 -16.70 1.43
C ALA A 109 14.78 -15.45 0.50
N PRO A 110 14.99 -15.56 -0.82
CA PRO A 110 14.82 -14.42 -1.72
C PRO A 110 13.36 -13.94 -1.80
N LEU A 111 12.38 -14.85 -1.73
CA LEU A 111 10.96 -14.48 -1.70
C LEU A 111 10.60 -13.69 -0.44
N GLU A 112 11.06 -14.13 0.74
CA GLU A 112 10.86 -13.41 2.00
C GLU A 112 11.51 -12.03 1.96
N ALA A 113 12.77 -11.94 1.50
CA ALA A 113 13.45 -10.66 1.33
C ALA A 113 12.65 -9.74 0.41
N ALA A 114 12.17 -10.23 -0.74
CA ALA A 114 11.36 -9.46 -1.68
C ALA A 114 10.01 -9.03 -1.08
N PHE A 115 9.35 -9.90 -0.32
CA PHE A 115 8.11 -9.60 0.40
C PHE A 115 8.32 -8.45 1.39
N PHE A 116 9.28 -8.55 2.31
CA PHE A 116 9.53 -7.50 3.30
C PHE A 116 9.96 -6.19 2.62
N SER A 117 10.76 -6.28 1.56
CA SER A 117 11.19 -5.11 0.79
C SER A 117 10.02 -4.36 0.15
N THR A 118 9.15 -5.09 -0.53
CA THR A 118 7.97 -4.52 -1.20
C THR A 118 7.07 -3.80 -0.21
N HIS A 119 6.74 -4.44 0.91
CA HIS A 119 5.83 -3.87 1.91
C HIS A 119 6.47 -2.70 2.67
N ALA A 120 7.76 -2.78 2.99
CA ALA A 120 8.48 -1.65 3.59
C ALA A 120 8.49 -0.43 2.66
N LEU A 121 8.74 -0.64 1.37
CA LEU A 121 8.72 0.44 0.37
C LEU A 121 7.31 1.03 0.19
N ILE A 122 6.25 0.23 0.21
CA ILE A 122 4.88 0.75 0.21
C ILE A 122 4.65 1.66 1.44
N VAL A 123 5.04 1.22 2.64
CA VAL A 123 4.92 2.03 3.87
C VAL A 123 5.74 3.33 3.75
N LEU A 124 6.97 3.24 3.25
CA LEU A 124 7.87 4.39 3.12
C LEU A 124 7.37 5.41 2.10
N SER A 125 6.61 5.00 1.07
CA SER A 125 6.21 5.89 -0.03
C SER A 125 5.47 7.16 0.43
N PRO A 126 4.37 7.11 1.21
CA PRO A 126 3.76 8.31 1.77
C PRO A 126 4.56 8.93 2.94
N LEU A 127 5.30 8.14 3.73
CA LEU A 127 6.13 8.67 4.83
C LEU A 127 7.25 9.59 4.34
N TRP A 128 7.83 9.25 3.20
CA TRP A 128 8.84 10.05 2.51
C TRP A 128 8.38 11.49 2.27
N HIS A 129 7.14 11.67 1.77
CA HIS A 129 6.56 12.99 1.54
C HIS A 129 6.10 13.67 2.84
N ALA A 130 5.57 12.90 3.80
CA ALA A 130 5.19 13.43 5.10
C ALA A 130 6.38 13.99 5.89
N ALA A 131 7.53 13.32 5.84
CA ALA A 131 8.77 13.81 6.43
C ALA A 131 9.30 15.08 5.74
N GLY A 132 8.87 15.35 4.50
CA GLY A 132 9.10 16.61 3.78
C GLY A 132 8.10 17.73 4.13
N GLY A 133 7.17 17.49 5.05
CA GLY A 133 6.16 18.47 5.49
C GLY A 133 4.82 18.39 4.76
N THR A 134 4.65 17.43 3.84
CA THR A 134 3.38 17.20 3.13
C THR A 134 2.46 16.30 3.94
N LEU A 135 1.42 16.87 4.55
CA LEU A 135 0.45 16.08 5.30
C LEU A 135 -0.70 15.58 4.41
N PRO A 136 -1.27 14.40 4.71
CA PRO A 136 -2.49 13.93 4.09
C PRO A 136 -3.67 14.82 4.49
N ALA A 137 -4.57 15.11 3.55
CA ALA A 137 -5.81 15.82 3.87
C ALA A 137 -6.81 14.86 4.54
N PRO A 138 -7.28 15.09 5.78
CA PRO A 138 -8.28 14.24 6.43
C PRO A 138 -9.57 14.08 5.60
N ALA A 139 -9.96 15.13 4.89
CA ALA A 139 -11.13 15.13 3.99
C ALA A 139 -10.97 14.21 2.77
N ALA A 140 -9.76 13.72 2.46
CA ALA A 140 -9.54 12.76 1.39
C ALA A 140 -9.80 11.30 1.79
N ALA A 141 -10.01 11.01 3.07
CA ALA A 141 -10.26 9.65 3.56
C ALA A 141 -11.50 8.99 2.92
N PRO A 142 -12.67 9.65 2.80
CA PRO A 142 -13.83 9.05 2.12
C PRO A 142 -13.56 8.77 0.64
N ARG A 143 -12.79 9.64 -0.03
CA ARG A 143 -12.39 9.44 -1.43
C ARG A 143 -11.49 8.22 -1.59
N ALA A 144 -10.53 8.02 -0.69
CA ALA A 144 -9.68 6.83 -0.69
C ALA A 144 -10.49 5.54 -0.50
N LEU A 145 -11.45 5.55 0.44
CA LEU A 145 -12.35 4.42 0.64
C LEU A 145 -13.22 4.16 -0.60
N ALA A 146 -13.75 5.20 -1.24
CA ALA A 146 -14.50 5.05 -2.49
C ALA A 146 -13.65 4.47 -3.63
N GLN A 147 -12.37 4.87 -3.74
CA GLN A 147 -11.44 4.28 -4.71
C GLN A 147 -11.16 2.79 -4.40
N CYS A 148 -11.06 2.42 -3.13
CA CYS A 148 -10.94 1.03 -2.71
C CYS A 148 -12.17 0.22 -3.12
N ASN A 149 -13.37 0.75 -2.89
CA ASN A 149 -14.62 0.09 -3.26
C ASN A 149 -14.78 -0.06 -4.77
N LEU A 150 -14.38 0.95 -5.55
CA LEU A 150 -14.38 0.85 -7.01
C LEU A 150 -13.41 -0.25 -7.48
N PHE A 151 -12.22 -0.31 -6.90
CA PHE A 151 -11.27 -1.38 -7.19
C PHE A 151 -11.79 -2.75 -6.77
N ALA A 152 -12.40 -2.87 -5.59
CA ALA A 152 -13.01 -4.11 -5.12
C ALA A 152 -14.17 -4.56 -6.02
N ALA A 153 -15.00 -3.65 -6.52
CA ALA A 153 -16.06 -3.99 -7.47
C ALA A 153 -15.50 -4.53 -8.80
N PHE A 154 -14.41 -3.94 -9.29
CA PHE A 154 -13.70 -4.45 -10.47
C PHE A 154 -13.10 -5.85 -10.21
N VAL A 155 -12.39 -6.02 -9.09
CA VAL A 155 -11.81 -7.31 -8.70
C VAL A 155 -12.90 -8.37 -8.54
N TYR A 156 -14.03 -8.04 -7.91
CA TYR A 156 -15.17 -8.94 -7.77
C TYR A 156 -15.69 -9.46 -9.13
N ALA A 157 -15.79 -8.58 -10.13
CA ALA A 157 -16.18 -8.99 -11.48
C ALA A 157 -15.17 -9.97 -12.09
N VAL A 158 -13.88 -9.70 -11.95
CA VAL A 158 -12.81 -10.59 -12.44
C VAL A 158 -12.81 -11.93 -11.71
N ASP A 159 -12.94 -11.91 -10.39
CA ASP A 159 -13.06 -13.08 -9.53
C ASP A 159 -14.18 -14.01 -9.97
N ARG A 160 -15.36 -13.44 -10.24
CA ARG A 160 -16.52 -14.19 -10.74
C ARG A 160 -16.30 -14.80 -12.12
N LEU A 161 -15.56 -14.13 -13.00
CA LEU A 161 -15.28 -14.60 -14.36
C LEU A 161 -14.22 -15.69 -14.38
N LEU A 162 -13.19 -15.58 -13.54
CA LEU A 162 -12.03 -16.48 -13.53
C LEU A 162 -12.11 -17.58 -12.45
N GLY A 163 -13.12 -17.55 -11.58
CA GLY A 163 -13.27 -18.51 -10.49
C GLY A 163 -12.19 -18.37 -9.41
N ILE A 164 -11.68 -17.14 -9.22
CA ILE A 164 -10.62 -16.81 -8.26
C ILE A 164 -11.17 -15.94 -7.13
N ASN A 165 -10.41 -15.76 -6.05
CA ASN A 165 -10.89 -15.10 -4.83
C ASN A 165 -9.90 -14.05 -4.33
N TYR A 166 -9.69 -13.00 -5.12
CA TYR A 166 -8.88 -11.86 -4.72
C TYR A 166 -9.62 -10.97 -3.72
N LEU A 167 -8.85 -10.36 -2.82
CA LEU A 167 -9.37 -9.56 -1.71
C LEU A 167 -10.40 -10.29 -0.82
N PHE A 168 -10.51 -11.61 -0.98
CA PHE A 168 -11.50 -12.45 -0.32
C PHE A 168 -12.93 -11.97 -0.60
N LEU A 169 -13.26 -11.61 -1.83
CA LEU A 169 -14.59 -11.08 -2.16
C LEU A 169 -15.61 -12.18 -2.43
N LEU A 170 -15.18 -13.37 -2.86
CA LEU A 170 -16.08 -14.49 -3.14
C LEU A 170 -16.33 -15.37 -1.93
N ALA A 171 -15.30 -15.63 -1.13
CA ALA A 171 -15.39 -16.50 0.04
C ALA A 171 -14.37 -16.14 1.11
N ALA A 172 -14.70 -16.41 2.37
CA ALA A 172 -13.77 -16.22 3.48
C ALA A 172 -12.63 -17.23 3.41
N PRO A 173 -11.39 -16.82 3.78
CA PRO A 173 -10.32 -17.78 3.99
C PRO A 173 -10.69 -18.74 5.14
N PRO A 174 -10.53 -20.06 4.96
CA PRO A 174 -10.83 -21.03 6.01
C PRO A 174 -10.06 -20.74 7.30
N GLY A 175 -10.71 -20.94 8.45
CA GLY A 175 -10.08 -20.77 9.76
C GLY A 175 -9.82 -19.32 10.18
N THR A 176 -10.35 -18.33 9.44
CA THR A 176 -10.26 -16.91 9.82
C THR A 176 -11.55 -16.42 10.48
N PRO A 177 -11.49 -15.34 11.30
CA PRO A 177 -12.69 -14.72 11.86
C PRO A 177 -13.73 -14.29 10.80
N LEU A 178 -13.31 -14.11 9.56
CA LEU A 178 -14.19 -13.81 8.43
C LEU A 178 -15.20 -14.93 8.15
N ALA A 179 -14.86 -16.19 8.46
CA ALA A 179 -15.77 -17.32 8.29
C ALA A 179 -17.02 -17.23 9.17
N PHE A 180 -16.93 -16.55 10.33
CA PHE A 180 -18.09 -16.26 11.16
C PHE A 180 -19.06 -15.31 10.44
N PHE A 181 -18.55 -14.24 9.80
CA PHE A 181 -19.41 -13.32 9.07
C PHE A 181 -19.98 -13.94 7.80
N GLU A 182 -19.22 -14.83 7.16
CA GLU A 182 -19.69 -15.63 6.03
C GLU A 182 -20.84 -16.57 6.41
N SER A 183 -20.81 -17.18 7.61
CA SER A 183 -21.89 -18.06 8.08
C SER A 183 -23.20 -17.31 8.36
N LEU A 184 -23.14 -16.01 8.62
CA LEU A 184 -24.31 -15.13 8.74
C LEU A 184 -24.92 -14.75 7.38
N GLY A 185 -24.24 -15.06 6.28
CA GLY A 185 -24.66 -14.81 4.91
C GLY A 185 -23.84 -13.77 4.17
N ARG A 186 -24.14 -13.62 2.88
CA ARG A 186 -23.33 -12.81 1.95
C ARG A 186 -23.26 -11.33 2.31
N ILE A 187 -24.37 -10.73 2.72
CA ILE A 187 -24.43 -9.29 3.05
C ILE A 187 -23.63 -9.00 4.32
N PRO A 188 -23.84 -9.69 5.47
CA PRO A 188 -23.01 -9.52 6.66
C PRO A 188 -21.51 -9.70 6.38
N TYR A 189 -21.15 -10.66 5.53
CA TYR A 189 -19.78 -10.90 5.13
C TYR A 189 -19.15 -9.69 4.42
N LEU A 190 -19.76 -9.18 3.36
CA LEU A 190 -19.24 -8.02 2.63
C LEU A 190 -19.22 -6.76 3.50
N LEU A 191 -20.21 -6.57 4.36
CA LEU A 191 -20.23 -5.47 5.33
C LEU A 191 -19.08 -5.58 6.33
N SER A 192 -18.66 -6.78 6.73
CA SER A 192 -17.52 -6.97 7.62
C SER A 192 -16.20 -6.54 6.97
N LEU A 193 -16.02 -6.83 5.67
CA LEU A 193 -14.85 -6.39 4.91
C LEU A 193 -14.83 -4.86 4.75
N GLU A 194 -15.98 -4.27 4.41
CA GLU A 194 -16.12 -2.82 4.29
C GLU A 194 -15.89 -2.12 5.64
N ALA A 195 -16.43 -2.68 6.73
CA ALA A 195 -16.22 -2.15 8.08
C ALA A 195 -14.74 -2.19 8.48
N ALA A 196 -14.02 -3.25 8.15
CA ALA A 196 -12.58 -3.35 8.41
C ALA A 196 -11.79 -2.29 7.60
N ALA A 197 -12.10 -2.11 6.32
CA ALA A 197 -11.49 -1.08 5.48
C ALA A 197 -11.79 0.34 6.01
N ALA A 198 -13.05 0.62 6.33
CA ALA A 198 -13.49 1.90 6.87
C ALA A 198 -12.85 2.20 8.24
N LEU A 199 -12.70 1.20 9.11
CA LEU A 199 -12.03 1.34 10.40
C LEU A 199 -10.55 1.73 10.22
N CYS A 200 -9.84 1.03 9.33
CA CYS A 200 -8.45 1.34 9.01
C CYS A 200 -8.29 2.76 8.44
N VAL A 201 -9.13 3.12 7.46
CA VAL A 201 -9.12 4.48 6.87
C VAL A 201 -9.47 5.54 7.92
N GLY A 202 -10.45 5.26 8.79
CA GLY A 202 -10.85 6.13 9.89
C GLY A 202 -9.72 6.37 10.89
N ALA A 203 -9.01 5.32 11.28
CA ALA A 203 -7.84 5.42 12.16
C ALA A 203 -6.74 6.29 11.53
N MET A 204 -6.44 6.07 10.24
CA MET A 204 -5.47 6.89 9.50
C MET A 204 -5.93 8.35 9.35
N ALA A 205 -7.23 8.61 9.24
CA ALA A 205 -7.81 9.96 9.19
C ALA A 205 -7.74 10.68 10.54
N LEU A 206 -7.84 9.95 11.65
CA LEU A 206 -7.60 10.50 12.99
C LEU A 206 -6.11 10.83 13.18
N ALA A 207 -5.21 9.94 12.75
CA ALA A 207 -3.77 10.20 12.77
C ALA A 207 -3.42 11.46 11.95
N ALA A 208 -3.96 11.58 10.73
CA ALA A 208 -3.79 12.75 9.87
C ALA A 208 -4.27 14.05 10.56
N ARG A 209 -5.43 14.02 11.22
CA ARG A 209 -5.94 15.17 12.00
C ARG A 209 -5.02 15.52 13.17
N GLY A 210 -4.52 14.51 13.88
CA GLY A 210 -3.57 14.70 14.99
C GLY A 210 -2.27 15.35 14.54
N LEU A 211 -1.72 14.92 13.40
CA LEU A 211 -0.54 15.51 12.76
C LEU A 211 -0.79 16.97 12.36
N ALA A 212 -1.93 17.26 11.72
CA ALA A 212 -2.27 18.61 11.26
C ALA A 212 -2.47 19.63 12.40
N ARG A 213 -2.80 19.17 13.61
CA ARG A 213 -2.93 20.02 14.81
C ARG A 213 -1.58 20.39 15.44
N ARG A 214 -0.48 19.73 15.09
CA ARG A 214 0.83 20.03 15.67
C ARG A 214 1.38 21.34 15.06
N PRO A 215 1.93 22.25 15.89
CA PRO A 215 2.59 23.44 15.38
C PRO A 215 3.81 23.05 14.54
N GLY A 216 3.83 23.49 13.28
CA GLY A 216 4.89 23.17 12.32
C GLY A 216 4.63 23.87 10.97
N THR A 217 5.70 24.11 10.20
CA THR A 217 5.59 24.63 8.83
C THR A 217 5.22 23.50 7.88
N TRP A 218 3.93 23.34 7.64
CA TRP A 218 3.41 22.35 6.69
C TRP A 218 3.46 22.91 5.28
N TYR A 219 4.01 22.12 4.35
CA TYR A 219 4.15 22.53 2.95
C TYR A 219 3.41 21.53 2.07
N ASN A 220 2.56 22.02 1.15
CA ASN A 220 1.81 21.17 0.24
C ASN A 220 2.31 21.33 -1.21
N PRO A 221 3.46 20.72 -1.57
CA PRO A 221 3.98 20.75 -2.94
C PRO A 221 3.02 20.07 -3.93
N LEU A 222 2.19 19.13 -3.46
CA LEU A 222 1.26 18.35 -4.27
C LEU A 222 -0.06 19.10 -4.56
N ALA A 223 -0.23 20.32 -4.04
CA ALA A 223 -1.37 21.18 -4.36
C ALA A 223 -1.21 21.94 -5.70
N ARG A 224 0.03 22.12 -6.18
CA ARG A 224 0.34 22.86 -7.42
C ARG A 224 -0.36 22.27 -8.65
N ASP A 225 -0.68 20.99 -8.63
CA ASP A 225 -1.30 20.28 -9.76
C ASP A 225 -2.80 20.58 -9.92
N SER A 226 -3.40 21.34 -9.00
CA SER A 226 -4.83 21.67 -8.98
C SER A 226 -5.15 23.16 -8.99
N ASP A 227 -4.14 24.03 -9.08
CA ASP A 227 -4.35 25.48 -9.16
C ASP A 227 -4.20 25.96 -10.62
N PRO A 228 -5.31 26.19 -11.35
CA PRO A 228 -5.26 26.77 -12.69
C PRO A 228 -4.85 28.26 -12.67
N SER A 229 -4.74 28.90 -11.49
CA SER A 229 -4.45 30.33 -11.38
C SER A 229 -2.96 30.69 -11.45
N GLY A 230 -2.05 29.72 -11.46
CA GLY A 230 -0.62 29.95 -11.69
C GLY A 230 0.10 30.75 -10.60
N ASN A 231 -0.56 31.08 -9.48
CA ASN A 231 0.04 31.87 -8.42
C ASN A 231 0.84 30.98 -7.47
N ALA A 232 2.10 30.74 -7.85
CA ALA A 232 3.10 30.22 -6.95
C ALA A 232 3.27 31.18 -5.76
N VAL A 233 2.61 30.89 -4.64
CA VAL A 233 2.98 31.46 -3.35
C VAL A 233 4.40 30.98 -3.06
N ARG A 234 5.33 31.95 -3.09
CA ARG A 234 6.76 31.79 -2.81
C ARG A 234 7.00 31.63 -1.31
#